data_AF-A0A397V4A7-F1
#
_entry.id   AF-A0A397V4A7-F1
#
_cell.length_a   1.000
_cell.length_b   1.000
_cell.length_c   1.000
_cell.angle_alpha   90.00
_cell.angle_beta   90.00
_cell.angle_gamma   90.00
#
_symmetry.space_group_name_H-M   'P 1'
#
loop_
_entity.id
_entity.type
_entity.pdbx_description
1 polymer ?
#
loop_
_entity_poly.entity_id
_entity_poly.type
_entity_poly.pdbx_seq_one_letter_code
_entity_poly.pdbx_strand_id
1 'polypeptide(L)'
;MEFYVYGKWMLDSLKLEGWFEMNVWGRLIDPAFDNLNIDLIRGEGMSFASNERKNIQRKINDHKKFYRKGDDVFRLHKGHLEFVAIEAGRNWEEINGTKYMSDSLKISKMLKDMLDKLIKECKMKKI
;
A
#
# COMPACT_ATOMS: atom_id res chain seq x y z
N MET A 1 -21.51 -32.83 0.23
CA MET A 1 -21.00 -32.22 -1.02
C MET A 1 -21.90 -31.01 -1.31
N GLU A 2 -21.72 -29.92 -0.57
CA GLU A 2 -22.60 -28.73 -0.58
C GLU A 2 -21.84 -27.40 -0.77
N PHE A 3 -20.56 -27.47 -1.17
CA PHE A 3 -19.74 -26.25 -1.35
C PHE A 3 -19.92 -25.57 -2.71
N TYR A 4 -20.58 -26.20 -3.68
CA TYR A 4 -20.64 -25.70 -5.06
C TYR A 4 -21.76 -24.67 -5.33
N VAL A 5 -22.79 -24.60 -4.47
CA VAL A 5 -23.96 -23.75 -4.73
C VAL A 5 -23.76 -22.31 -4.22
N TYR A 6 -22.95 -22.10 -3.18
CA TYR A 6 -22.69 -20.76 -2.62
C TYR A 6 -21.60 -19.96 -3.34
N GLY A 7 -20.67 -20.61 -4.05
CA GLY A 7 -19.55 -19.91 -4.71
C GLY A 7 -19.94 -19.13 -5.97
N LYS A 8 -21.04 -19.51 -6.63
CA LYS A 8 -21.40 -18.99 -7.97
C LYS A 8 -21.99 -17.58 -7.96
N TRP A 9 -22.54 -17.13 -6.83
CA TRP A 9 -23.11 -15.78 -6.67
C TRP A 9 -22.13 -14.77 -6.02
N MET A 10 -20.94 -15.23 -5.60
CA MET A 10 -19.97 -14.42 -4.86
C MET A 10 -18.84 -13.85 -5.73
N LEU A 11 -18.59 -14.42 -6.92
CA LEU A 11 -17.64 -13.90 -7.91
C LEU A 11 -18.34 -13.00 -8.92
N ASP A 12 -18.70 -11.79 -8.51
CA ASP A 12 -18.79 -10.70 -9.48
C ASP A 12 -17.36 -10.36 -9.93
N SER A 13 -17.08 -10.28 -11.22
CA SER A 13 -15.72 -9.99 -11.74
C SER A 13 -15.21 -8.62 -11.29
N LEU A 14 -16.11 -7.75 -10.82
CA LEU A 14 -15.81 -6.47 -10.18
C LEU A 14 -15.37 -6.58 -8.71
N LYS A 15 -15.66 -7.69 -8.02
CA LYS A 15 -15.33 -7.92 -6.60
C LYS A 15 -14.22 -8.96 -6.38
N LEU A 16 -13.67 -9.49 -7.47
CA LEU A 16 -12.68 -10.56 -7.44
C LEU A 16 -11.38 -10.16 -6.72
N GLU A 17 -10.94 -8.91 -6.92
CA GLU A 17 -9.73 -8.36 -6.30
C GLU A 17 -9.86 -8.31 -4.77
N GLY A 18 -10.95 -7.72 -4.26
CA GLY A 18 -11.23 -7.71 -2.82
C GLY A 18 -11.40 -9.12 -2.23
N TRP A 19 -11.92 -10.08 -3.01
CA TRP A 19 -12.00 -11.46 -2.56
C TRP A 19 -10.61 -12.10 -2.41
N PHE A 20 -9.70 -11.92 -3.39
CA PHE A 20 -8.32 -12.41 -3.29
C PHE A 20 -7.56 -11.75 -2.16
N GLU A 21 -7.71 -10.43 -2.01
CA GLU A 21 -7.15 -9.68 -0.90
C GLU A 21 -7.53 -10.29 0.45
N MET A 22 -8.82 -10.54 0.69
CA MET A 22 -9.26 -11.05 2.00
C MET A 22 -8.99 -12.54 2.20
N ASN A 23 -9.17 -13.37 1.16
CA ASN A 23 -9.21 -14.83 1.32
C ASN A 23 -7.89 -15.53 0.99
N VAL A 24 -7.01 -14.87 0.23
CA VAL A 24 -5.69 -15.42 -0.13
C VAL A 24 -4.61 -14.59 0.52
N TRP A 25 -4.50 -13.32 0.16
CA TRP A 25 -3.39 -12.47 0.61
C TRP A 25 -3.45 -12.18 2.09
N GLY A 26 -4.62 -11.87 2.65
CA GLY A 26 -4.71 -11.59 4.07
C GLY A 26 -4.44 -12.79 4.95
N ARG A 27 -4.90 -13.97 4.53
CA ARG A 27 -4.59 -15.21 5.25
C ARG A 27 -3.11 -15.60 5.20
N LEU A 28 -2.36 -15.10 4.21
CA LEU A 28 -0.94 -15.37 4.07
C LEU A 28 -0.08 -14.30 4.75
N ILE A 29 -0.44 -13.03 4.58
CA ILE A 29 0.36 -11.87 4.96
C ILE A 29 0.09 -11.49 6.42
N ASP A 30 -1.18 -11.37 6.84
CA ASP A 30 -1.50 -10.85 8.18
C ASP A 30 -0.82 -11.67 9.30
N PRO A 31 -0.87 -13.03 9.29
CA PRO A 31 -0.22 -13.84 10.32
C PRO A 31 1.30 -13.67 10.42
N ALA A 32 1.96 -13.25 9.32
CA ALA A 32 3.40 -13.01 9.33
C ALA A 32 3.78 -11.75 10.13
N PHE A 33 2.82 -10.83 10.33
CA PHE A 33 3.03 -9.56 11.02
C PHE A 33 2.21 -9.40 12.31
N ASP A 34 1.33 -10.34 12.65
CA ASP A 34 0.47 -10.30 13.85
C ASP A 34 1.24 -10.02 15.17
N ASN A 35 2.46 -10.55 15.29
CA ASN A 35 3.30 -10.37 16.49
C ASN A 35 4.30 -9.22 16.37
N LEU A 36 4.27 -8.47 15.27
CA LEU A 36 5.12 -7.32 15.04
C LEU A 36 4.32 -6.05 15.27
N ASN A 37 4.97 -4.98 15.72
CA ASN A 37 4.33 -3.67 15.89
C ASN A 37 4.19 -2.96 14.53
N ILE A 38 3.56 -3.64 13.57
CA ILE A 38 3.48 -3.30 12.16
C ILE A 38 2.02 -3.48 11.71
N ASP A 39 1.44 -2.43 11.13
CA ASP A 39 0.13 -2.48 10.51
C ASP A 39 0.28 -2.56 8.99
N LEU A 40 -0.48 -3.46 8.36
CA LEU A 40 -0.75 -3.42 6.92
C LEU A 40 -2.00 -2.58 6.68
N ILE A 41 -1.83 -1.43 6.01
CA ILE A 41 -2.94 -0.55 5.65
C ILE A 41 -3.39 -0.90 4.24
N ARG A 42 -4.59 -1.49 4.14
CA ARG A 42 -5.17 -1.89 2.86
C ARG A 42 -6.16 -0.89 2.31
N GLY A 43 -6.13 -0.75 0.99
CA GLY A 43 -7.09 0.03 0.25
C GLY A 43 -6.86 1.54 0.40
N GLU A 44 -6.37 2.15 -0.67
CA GLU A 44 -6.40 3.60 -0.91
C GLU A 44 -5.69 4.51 0.12
N GLY A 45 -4.78 3.96 0.91
CA GLY A 45 -3.89 4.73 1.77
C GLY A 45 -2.91 5.55 0.95
N MET A 46 -2.93 6.88 1.09
CA MET A 46 -1.81 7.70 0.61
C MET A 46 -0.66 7.60 1.60
N SER A 47 0.55 7.36 1.08
CA SER A 47 1.76 7.42 1.90
C SER A 47 1.87 8.76 2.64
N PHE A 48 2.02 8.70 3.96
CA PHE A 48 2.32 9.86 4.81
C PHE A 48 3.61 10.54 4.37
N ALA A 49 4.65 9.76 4.06
CA ALA A 49 5.94 10.31 3.66
C ALA A 49 5.83 11.10 2.34
N SER A 50 5.16 10.55 1.34
CA SER A 50 4.91 11.26 0.08
C SER A 50 4.01 12.47 0.24
N ASN A 51 3.00 12.38 1.12
CA ASN A 51 2.10 13.50 1.42
C ASN A 51 2.84 14.64 2.14
N GLU A 52 3.69 14.35 3.12
CA GLU A 52 4.52 15.33 3.82
C GLU A 52 5.47 16.04 2.87
N ARG A 53 6.24 15.30 2.06
CA ARG A 53 7.17 15.90 1.09
C ARG A 53 6.47 16.87 0.15
N LYS A 54 5.31 16.49 -0.40
CA LYS A 54 4.57 17.33 -1.35
C LYS A 54 3.98 18.59 -0.73
N ASN A 55 3.73 18.59 0.57
CA ASN A 55 3.05 19.69 1.28
C ASN A 55 3.98 20.44 2.24
N ILE A 56 5.28 20.15 2.25
CA ILE A 56 6.25 20.77 3.17
C ILE A 56 6.36 22.29 3.03
N GLN A 57 6.15 22.82 1.82
CA GLN A 57 6.16 24.26 1.51
C GLN A 57 4.75 24.85 1.34
N ARG A 58 3.70 24.10 1.72
CA ARG A 58 2.31 24.53 1.52
C ARG A 58 1.99 25.73 2.40
N LYS A 59 1.34 26.76 1.82
CA LYS A 59 0.79 27.89 2.58
C LYS A 59 -0.69 27.69 2.87
N ILE A 60 -1.25 28.46 3.80
CA ILE A 60 -2.65 28.30 4.26
C ILE A 60 -3.65 28.37 3.10
N ASN A 61 -3.42 29.24 2.11
CA ASN A 61 -4.29 29.45 0.96
C ASN A 61 -4.11 28.42 -0.17
N ASP A 62 -3.14 27.51 -0.07
CA ASP A 62 -2.88 26.51 -1.11
C ASP A 62 -3.70 25.24 -0.87
N HIS A 63 -4.29 24.69 -1.93
CA HIS A 63 -4.95 23.39 -1.90
C HIS A 63 -3.96 22.28 -1.52
N LYS A 64 -4.40 21.33 -0.69
CA LYS A 64 -3.57 20.17 -0.31
C LYS A 64 -3.28 19.32 -1.54
N LYS A 65 -2.00 19.06 -1.81
CA LYS A 65 -1.58 18.21 -2.92
C LYS A 65 -1.73 16.75 -2.52
N PHE A 66 -2.46 15.99 -3.33
CA PHE A 66 -2.60 14.55 -3.17
C PHE A 66 -1.49 13.79 -3.92
N TYR A 67 -1.12 12.62 -3.41
CA TYR A 67 -0.19 11.69 -4.08
C TYR A 67 -0.96 10.51 -4.68
N ARG A 68 -0.32 9.78 -5.61
CA ARG A 68 -0.91 8.56 -6.19
C ARG A 68 -0.98 7.49 -5.10
N LYS A 69 -2.18 7.01 -4.79
CA LYS A 69 -2.41 5.94 -3.81
C LYS A 69 -1.75 4.64 -4.28
N GLY A 70 -1.09 3.92 -3.38
CA GLY A 70 -0.76 2.50 -3.59
C GLY A 70 -1.92 1.63 -3.13
N ASP A 71 -1.84 0.33 -3.39
CA ASP A 71 -2.88 -0.61 -2.95
C ASP A 71 -2.76 -0.84 -1.46
N ASP A 72 -1.56 -1.22 -0.99
CA ASP A 72 -1.27 -1.37 0.43
C ASP A 72 0.07 -0.75 0.84
N VAL A 73 0.15 -0.36 2.12
CA VAL A 73 1.37 0.18 2.74
C VAL A 73 1.55 -0.42 4.13
N PHE A 74 2.76 -0.87 4.43
CA PHE A 74 3.14 -1.23 5.80
C PHE A 74 3.67 -0.02 6.56
N ARG A 75 3.21 0.13 7.80
CA ARG A 75 3.67 1.16 8.72
C ARG A 75 3.83 0.62 10.13
N LEU A 76 4.58 1.32 10.97
CA LEU A 76 4.62 0.99 12.40
C LEU A 76 3.24 1.19 13.02
N HIS A 77 2.86 0.28 13.91
CA HIS A 77 1.58 0.34 14.61
C HIS A 77 1.42 1.67 15.33
N LYS A 78 0.28 2.35 15.10
CA LYS A 78 -0.01 3.72 15.60
C LYS A 78 1.03 4.79 15.22
N GLY A 79 1.91 4.49 14.26
CA GLY A 79 2.97 5.36 13.79
C GLY A 79 2.70 5.94 12.40
N HIS A 80 3.49 6.94 12.02
CA HIS A 80 3.48 7.55 10.68
C HIS A 80 4.71 7.16 9.85
N LEU A 81 5.45 6.15 10.30
CA LEU A 81 6.63 5.63 9.61
C LEU A 81 6.25 4.41 8.80
N GLU A 82 6.46 4.56 7.50
CA GLU A 82 6.15 3.59 6.47
C GLU A 82 7.46 3.04 5.92
N PHE A 83 7.46 1.77 5.48
CA PHE A 83 8.70 1.12 5.01
C PHE A 83 8.50 0.13 3.87
N VAL A 84 7.27 -0.32 3.60
CA VAL A 84 6.94 -1.17 2.45
C VAL A 84 5.67 -0.66 1.78
N ALA A 85 5.64 -0.77 0.44
CA ALA A 85 4.47 -0.48 -0.38
C ALA A 85 4.21 -1.65 -1.32
N ILE A 86 2.93 -1.95 -1.55
CA ILE A 86 2.44 -3.01 -2.44
C ILE A 86 1.63 -2.36 -3.56
N GLU A 87 1.82 -2.88 -4.77
CA GLU A 87 0.95 -2.64 -5.92
C GLU A 87 0.63 -3.99 -6.56
N ALA A 88 -0.66 -4.26 -6.74
CA ALA A 88 -1.18 -5.49 -7.32
C ALA A 88 -1.77 -5.23 -8.71
N GLY A 89 -1.49 -6.14 -9.64
CA GLY A 89 -2.15 -6.15 -10.94
C GLY A 89 -3.57 -6.70 -10.85
N ARG A 90 -4.56 -6.01 -11.43
CA ARG A 90 -5.94 -6.55 -11.53
C ARG A 90 -5.98 -7.83 -12.37
N ASN A 91 -5.19 -7.85 -13.44
CA ASN A 91 -5.01 -8.98 -14.34
C ASN A 91 -3.54 -9.36 -14.40
N TRP A 92 -3.27 -10.65 -14.54
CA TRP A 92 -1.96 -11.13 -14.96
C TRP A 92 -1.84 -10.97 -16.47
N GLU A 93 -0.99 -10.05 -16.92
CA GLU A 93 -0.83 -9.71 -18.36
C GLU A 93 0.29 -10.52 -19.05
N GLU A 94 0.63 -11.69 -18.51
CA GLU A 94 1.70 -12.57 -19.02
C GLU A 94 3.03 -11.81 -19.24
N ILE A 95 3.94 -12.35 -20.06
CA ILE A 95 5.33 -11.85 -20.21
C ILE A 95 5.39 -10.40 -20.74
N ASN A 96 4.35 -9.94 -21.43
CA ASN A 96 4.30 -8.61 -22.05
C ASN A 96 3.55 -7.57 -21.21
N GLY A 97 3.18 -7.90 -19.97
CA GLY A 97 2.46 -7.00 -19.08
C GLY A 97 3.22 -5.69 -18.85
N THR A 98 2.56 -4.57 -19.16
CA THR A 98 3.17 -3.23 -19.02
C THR A 98 2.82 -2.55 -17.72
N LYS A 99 1.83 -3.07 -16.99
CA LYS A 99 1.36 -2.49 -15.72
C LYS A 99 2.50 -2.27 -14.73
N TYR A 100 3.27 -3.33 -14.41
CA TYR A 100 4.39 -3.23 -13.47
C TYR A 100 5.48 -2.25 -13.93
N MET A 101 5.73 -2.15 -15.24
CA MET A 101 6.66 -1.16 -15.79
C MET A 101 6.17 0.26 -15.53
N SER A 102 4.88 0.52 -15.75
CA SER A 102 4.29 1.84 -15.52
C SER A 102 4.21 2.23 -14.03
N ASP A 103 3.92 1.26 -13.16
CA ASP A 103 3.81 1.48 -11.71
C ASP A 103 5.18 1.49 -10.99
N SER A 104 6.23 0.94 -11.62
CA SER A 104 7.59 0.89 -11.05
C SER A 104 8.08 2.26 -10.58
N LEU A 105 7.87 3.31 -11.37
CA LEU A 105 8.30 4.68 -11.04
C LEU A 105 7.46 5.27 -9.89
N LYS A 106 6.16 4.94 -9.84
CA LYS A 106 5.25 5.35 -8.76
C LYS A 106 5.73 4.75 -7.44
N ILE A 107 5.94 3.44 -7.40
CA ILE A 107 6.39 2.73 -6.20
C ILE A 107 7.80 3.16 -5.79
N SER A 108 8.73 3.27 -6.73
CA SER A 108 10.10 3.73 -6.44
C SER A 108 10.14 5.12 -5.79
N LYS A 109 9.31 6.05 -6.27
CA LYS A 109 9.20 7.40 -5.69
C LYS A 109 8.61 7.35 -4.28
N MET A 110 7.59 6.52 -4.07
CA MET A 110 6.96 6.37 -2.76
C MET A 110 7.92 5.75 -1.74
N LEU A 111 8.60 4.66 -2.10
CA LEU A 111 9.61 4.01 -1.26
C LEU A 111 10.79 4.94 -0.93
N LYS A 112 11.24 5.76 -1.90
CA LYS A 112 12.25 6.78 -1.64
C LYS A 112 11.78 7.79 -0.59
N ASP A 113 10.55 8.30 -0.72
CA ASP A 113 9.99 9.25 0.25
C ASP A 113 9.91 8.64 1.66
N MET A 114 9.50 7.38 1.76
CA MET A 114 9.49 6.61 3.01
C MET A 114 10.88 6.49 3.62
N LEU A 115 11.88 6.13 2.81
CA LEU A 115 13.28 6.01 3.24
C LEU A 115 13.84 7.35 3.75
N ASP A 116 13.61 8.44 3.03
CA ASP A 116 14.05 9.78 3.43
C ASP A 116 13.48 10.17 4.82
N LYS A 117 12.20 9.82 5.06
CA LYS A 117 11.55 10.04 6.36
C LYS A 117 12.17 9.18 7.47
N LEU A 118 12.41 7.89 7.20
CA LEU A 118 13.06 6.99 8.15
C LEU A 118 14.47 7.47 8.52
N ILE A 119 15.26 7.92 7.54
CA ILE A 119 16.60 8.47 7.77
C ILE A 119 16.53 9.70 8.67
N LYS A 120 15.57 10.60 8.43
CA LYS A 120 15.37 11.80 9.24
C LYS A 120 15.07 11.45 10.71
N GLU A 121 14.16 10.51 10.95
CA GLU A 121 13.84 10.04 12.31
C GLU A 121 15.04 9.40 13.00
N CYS A 122 15.79 8.56 12.30
CA CYS A 122 17.00 7.94 12.85
C CYS A 122 18.07 8.97 13.23
N LYS A 123 18.20 10.08 12.47
CA LYS A 123 19.11 11.18 12.81
C LYS A 123 18.64 11.95 14.04
N MET A 124 17.33 12.17 14.19
CA MET A 124 16.77 12.88 15.35
C MET A 124 16.93 12.10 16.66
N LYS A 125 16.88 10.75 16.62
CA LYS A 125 17.06 9.90 17.80
C LYS A 125 18.52 9.73 18.26
N LYS A 126 19.50 10.22 17.50
CA LYS A 126 20.94 10.13 17.82
C LYS A 126 21.46 11.33 18.63
N ILE A 127 20.59 12.23 19.03
CA ILE A 127 20.84 13.39 19.91
C ILE A 127 20.19 13.10 21.26
#